data_AF-G7CE76-F1
#
_entry.id   AF-G7CE76-F1
#
_cell.length_a   1.000
_cell.length_b   1.000
_cell.length_c   1.000
_cell.angle_alpha   90.00
_cell.angle_beta   90.00
_cell.angle_gamma   90.00
#
_symmetry.space_group_name_H-M   'P 1'
#
loop_
_entity.id
_entity.type
_entity.pdbx_description
1 polymer ?
#
loop_
_entity_poly.entity_id
_entity_poly.type
_entity_poly.pdbx_seq_one_letter_code
_entity_poly.pdbx_strand_id
1 'polypeptide(L)'
;MNAFTSERPSDTGSTGVTVQTRVRVYPGTDAEARGVVVQDFGDTVGYGLDTDDRPSGEKACRWAVMLDAGDLVLVDNEDLIAD
;
A
#
# COMPACT_ATOMS: atom_id res chain seq x y z
N MET A 1 -6.67 -32.04 -27.88
CA MET A 1 -5.55 -31.38 -27.17
C MET A 1 -5.85 -29.91 -27.21
N ASN A 2 -6.45 -29.37 -26.15
CA ASN A 2 -7.01 -28.02 -26.15
C ASN A 2 -6.19 -27.21 -25.15
N ALA A 3 -5.38 -26.29 -25.68
CA ALA A 3 -4.76 -25.22 -24.93
C ALA A 3 -5.82 -24.18 -24.53
N PHE A 4 -5.42 -23.21 -23.70
CA PHE A 4 -6.19 -22.14 -23.07
C PHE A 4 -6.88 -22.54 -21.76
N THR A 5 -6.20 -22.32 -20.65
CA THR A 5 -6.59 -21.26 -19.70
C THR A 5 -5.40 -21.02 -18.77
N SER A 6 -4.65 -19.95 -19.02
CA SER A 6 -3.85 -19.31 -17.98
C SER A 6 -4.82 -18.61 -17.04
N GLU A 7 -5.47 -19.37 -16.17
CA GLU A 7 -6.10 -18.82 -14.98
C GLU A 7 -4.96 -18.44 -14.05
N ARG A 8 -4.35 -17.27 -14.31
CA ARG A 8 -3.66 -16.58 -13.22
C ARG A 8 -4.73 -16.42 -12.14
N PRO A 9 -4.51 -16.95 -10.92
CA PRO A 9 -5.49 -16.78 -9.86
C PRO A 9 -5.78 -15.29 -9.78
N SER A 10 -7.06 -14.93 -9.86
CA SER A 10 -7.51 -13.57 -9.62
C SER A 10 -6.92 -13.15 -8.29
N ASP A 11 -5.93 -12.26 -8.32
CA ASP A 11 -5.33 -11.64 -7.15
C ASP A 11 -6.41 -10.78 -6.50
N THR A 12 -7.32 -11.46 -5.81
CA THR A 12 -8.43 -10.88 -5.06
C THR A 12 -7.83 -10.39 -3.75
N GLY A 13 -7.04 -9.34 -3.90
CA GLY A 13 -6.12 -8.77 -2.91
C GLY A 13 -5.38 -7.54 -3.47
N SER A 14 -5.42 -7.34 -4.79
CA SER A 14 -4.97 -6.10 -5.43
C SER A 14 -6.12 -5.11 -5.51
N THR A 15 -6.14 -4.14 -4.62
CA THR A 15 -7.09 -3.00 -4.58
C THR A 15 -6.95 -2.05 -5.78
N GLY A 16 -6.37 -2.52 -6.89
CA GLY A 16 -6.06 -1.71 -8.08
C GLY A 16 -5.06 -0.58 -7.80
N VAL A 17 -4.52 -0.48 -6.59
CA VAL A 17 -3.54 0.52 -6.20
C VAL A 17 -2.19 0.09 -6.75
N THR A 18 -1.53 1.00 -7.47
CA THR A 18 -0.19 0.80 -8.02
C THR A 18 0.64 2.05 -7.74
N VAL A 19 1.96 1.96 -7.97
CA VAL A 19 2.80 3.16 -7.97
C VAL A 19 2.26 4.15 -9.01
N GLN A 20 2.29 5.44 -8.69
CA GLN A 20 1.70 6.57 -9.41
C GLN A 20 0.17 6.66 -9.37
N THR A 21 -0.52 5.79 -8.63
CA THR A 21 -1.97 5.93 -8.39
C THR A 21 -2.24 7.04 -7.37
N ARG A 22 -3.25 7.88 -7.64
CA ARG A 22 -3.75 8.83 -6.65
C ARG A 22 -4.60 8.12 -5.61
N VAL A 23 -4.34 8.45 -4.36
CA VAL A 23 -4.98 7.82 -3.22
C VAL A 23 -5.34 8.87 -2.17
N ARG A 24 -6.33 8.54 -1.36
CA ARG A 24 -6.69 9.26 -0.14
C ARG A 24 -6.26 8.43 1.05
N VAL A 25 -5.45 9.01 1.92
CA VAL A 25 -4.92 8.42 3.14
C VAL A 25 -5.81 8.81 4.31
N TYR A 26 -6.07 7.87 5.23
CA TYR A 26 -6.97 8.00 6.39
C TYR A 26 -8.34 8.61 6.05
N PRO A 27 -9.07 8.04 5.07
CA PRO A 27 -10.35 8.58 4.61
C PRO A 27 -11.38 8.64 5.75
N GLY A 28 -12.10 9.75 5.85
CA GLY A 28 -13.13 9.97 6.88
C GLY A 28 -12.59 10.32 8.26
N THR A 29 -11.30 10.63 8.38
CA THR A 29 -10.68 11.11 9.63
C THR A 29 -10.22 12.57 9.50
N ASP A 30 -9.87 13.20 10.62
CA ASP A 30 -9.27 14.55 10.62
C ASP A 30 -7.87 14.58 9.97
N ALA A 31 -7.22 13.41 9.88
CA ALA A 31 -5.94 13.23 9.22
C ALA A 31 -6.07 12.85 7.73
N GLU A 32 -7.27 12.99 7.15
CA GLU A 32 -7.50 12.68 5.73
C GLU A 32 -6.59 13.56 4.85
N ALA A 33 -5.78 12.91 4.01
CA ALA A 33 -4.88 13.60 3.09
C ALA A 33 -4.87 12.94 1.71
N ARG A 34 -4.68 13.75 0.68
CA ARG A 34 -4.51 13.26 -0.70
C ARG A 34 -3.04 13.13 -1.03
N GLY A 35 -2.72 12.14 -1.85
CA GLY A 35 -1.37 11.92 -2.31
C GLY A 35 -1.29 10.97 -3.48
N VAL A 36 -0.06 10.65 -3.86
CA VAL A 36 0.27 9.70 -4.90
C VAL A 36 1.15 8.61 -4.32
N VAL A 37 0.85 7.36 -4.64
CA VAL A 37 1.72 6.25 -4.29
C VAL A 37 3.03 6.42 -5.04
N VAL A 38 4.15 6.49 -4.32
CA VAL A 38 5.49 6.60 -4.92
C VAL A 38 6.28 5.32 -4.82
N GLN A 39 5.89 4.42 -3.91
CA GLN A 39 6.54 3.13 -3.72
C GLN A 39 5.51 2.06 -3.31
N ASP A 40 5.62 0.89 -3.93
CA ASP A 40 5.00 -0.36 -3.48
C ASP A 40 6.11 -1.20 -2.81
N PHE A 41 5.93 -1.54 -1.54
CA PHE A 41 6.79 -2.48 -0.84
C PHE A 41 6.30 -3.93 -1.03
N GLY A 42 5.11 -4.12 -1.59
CA GLY A 42 4.50 -5.42 -1.82
C GLY A 42 4.27 -6.21 -0.53
N ASP A 43 4.02 -7.51 -0.66
CA ASP A 43 3.99 -8.49 0.45
C ASP A 43 5.42 -8.76 0.99
N THR A 44 6.36 -7.82 0.84
CA THR A 44 7.70 -7.91 1.43
C THR A 44 7.66 -7.52 2.91
N VAL A 45 6.65 -8.01 3.63
CA VAL A 45 6.67 -8.12 5.09
C VAL A 45 7.19 -9.50 5.44
N GLY A 46 8.51 -9.60 5.38
CA GLY A 46 9.24 -10.82 5.76
C GLY A 46 10.72 -10.60 6.02
N TYR A 47 11.23 -9.38 5.88
CA TYR A 47 12.55 -9.03 6.36
C TYR A 47 12.42 -7.83 7.27
N GLY A 48 12.27 -8.13 8.56
CA GLY A 48 12.38 -7.14 9.62
C GLY A 48 13.60 -6.28 9.35
N LEU A 49 13.34 -5.00 9.11
CA LEU A 49 14.36 -4.01 9.39
C LEU A 49 14.38 -3.93 10.91
N ASP A 50 15.22 -4.78 11.53
CA ASP A 50 15.72 -4.59 12.89
C ASP A 50 16.31 -3.18 12.98
N THR A 51 15.41 -2.22 13.16
CA THR A 51 15.73 -0.85 13.55
C THR A 51 15.46 -0.89 15.04
N ASP A 52 16.53 -1.20 15.78
CA ASP A 52 16.64 -1.19 17.23
C ASP A 52 15.59 -0.28 17.88
N ASP A 53 14.74 -0.89 18.73
CA ASP A 53 13.82 -0.22 19.65
C ASP A 53 12.52 0.38 19.05
N ARG A 54 11.73 -0.41 18.30
CA ARG A 54 10.28 -0.16 18.17
C ARG A 54 9.45 -1.38 18.59
N PRO A 55 8.41 -1.21 19.42
CA PRO A 55 7.60 -2.32 19.90
C PRO A 55 6.94 -3.05 18.73
N SER A 56 7.08 -4.38 18.73
CA SER A 56 6.53 -5.33 17.76
C SER A 56 5.03 -5.13 17.57
N GLY A 57 4.68 -4.34 16.57
CA GLY A 57 3.34 -4.00 16.13
C GLY A 57 3.40 -3.47 14.70
N GLU A 58 4.32 -4.02 13.90
CA GLU A 58 4.54 -3.67 12.50
C GLU A 58 3.26 -3.95 11.70
N LYS A 59 2.41 -2.93 11.59
CA LYS A 59 1.49 -2.82 10.45
C LYS A 59 2.34 -3.03 9.20
N ALA A 60 1.91 -3.97 8.36
CA ALA A 60 2.53 -4.20 7.06
C ALA A 60 2.29 -2.97 6.18
N CYS A 61 3.13 -1.94 6.29
CA CYS A 61 2.99 -0.75 5.45
C CYS A 61 3.39 -1.08 4.02
N ARG A 62 2.40 -1.50 3.21
CA ARG A 62 2.62 -1.88 1.80
C ARG A 62 2.94 -0.67 0.91
N TRP A 63 2.49 0.53 1.24
CA TRP A 63 2.54 1.68 0.34
C TRP A 63 3.28 2.87 0.96
N ALA A 64 4.19 3.48 0.20
CA ALA A 64 4.63 4.85 0.48
C ALA A 64 3.82 5.82 -0.38
N VAL A 65 3.15 6.77 0.27
CA VAL A 65 2.35 7.81 -0.37
C VAL A 65 3.03 9.15 -0.14
N MET A 66 3.31 9.87 -1.23
CA MET A 66 3.71 11.26 -1.17
C MET A 66 2.45 12.11 -1.17
N LEU A 67 2.18 12.74 -0.02
CA LEU A 67 1.06 13.65 0.15
C LEU A 67 1.25 14.91 -0.69
N ASP A 68 0.16 15.54 -1.11
CA ASP A 68 0.21 16.83 -1.83
C ASP A 68 0.84 17.96 -0.98
N ALA A 69 0.88 17.79 0.35
CA ALA A 69 1.59 18.68 1.28
C ALA A 69 3.13 18.56 1.19
N GLY A 70 3.64 17.48 0.57
CA GLY A 70 5.07 17.18 0.45
C GLY A 70 5.60 16.15 1.46
N ASP A 71 4.75 15.69 2.38
CA ASP A 71 5.09 14.64 3.36
C ASP A 71 5.00 13.24 2.75
N LEU A 72 5.91 12.35 3.18
CA LEU A 72 5.87 10.94 2.81
C LEU A 72 5.29 10.13 3.98
N VAL A 73 4.20 9.40 3.73
CA VAL A 73 3.55 8.54 4.72
C VAL A 73 3.56 7.08 4.28
N LEU A 74 3.73 6.19 5.26
CA LEU A 74 3.74 4.75 5.07
C LEU A 74 2.40 4.19 5.56
N VAL A 75 1.64 3.58 4.66
CA VAL A 75 0.26 3.15 4.91
C VAL A 75 -0.01 1.78 4.30
N ASP A 76 -0.94 1.04 4.90
CA ASP A 76 -1.44 -0.20 4.32
C ASP A 76 -2.70 0.07 3.47
N ASN A 77 -3.16 -0.95 2.76
CA ASN A 77 -4.37 -0.94 1.96
C ASN A 77 -5.64 -0.57 2.74
N GLU A 78 -5.72 -0.88 4.04
CA GLU A 78 -6.85 -0.47 4.88
C GLU A 78 -6.86 1.03 5.21
N ASP A 79 -5.71 1.69 5.14
CA ASP A 79 -5.52 3.10 5.49
C ASP A 79 -5.60 4.02 4.28
N LEU A 80 -5.84 3.48 3.08
CA LEU A 80 -5.94 4.27 1.85
C LEU A 80 -7.03 3.77 0.90
N ILE A 81 -7.55 4.69 0.09
CA ILE A 81 -8.52 4.39 -0.96
C ILE A 81 -8.05 5.05 -2.26
N ALA A 82 -8.09 4.31 -3.38
CA ALA A 82 -7.83 4.86 -4.70
C ALA A 82 -8.91 5.90 -5.08
N ASP A 83 -8.49 7.03 -5.63
CA ASP A 83 -9.40 8.10 -6.12
C ASP A 83 -10.08 7.74 -7.45
#